data_AF-A0A0D0BQG6-F1
#
_entry.id   AF-A0A0D0BQG6-F1
#
_cell.length_a   1.000
_cell.length_b   1.000
_cell.length_c   1.000
_cell.angle_alpha   90.00
_cell.angle_beta   90.00
_cell.angle_gamma   90.00
#
_symmetry.space_group_name_H-M   'P 1'
#
loop_
_entity.id
_entity.type
_entity.pdbx_description
1 polymer ?
#
loop_
_entity_poly.entity_id
_entity_poly.type
_entity_poly.pdbx_seq_one_letter_code
_entity_poly.pdbx_strand_id
1 'polypeptide(L)'
;MTPEDQQTIVIYAAAINTNTISFILVETVGFGASVLGMLIACHIIVTKSLTHSRIALLACLIITFIALTWSMLCEGAFTLIEVQVLLMQIKPDIQGGLEAEAQISIKKSLPFQSMQTWPFAISIILSDLIVVWRAWSLFQQERLWKAALTLLMIIDVGIQIADCILDNIDIKVLELASSVILDWLSLVVSLVVNMFATALIAWKAW
;
A
#
# COMPACT_ATOMS: atom_id res chain seq x y z
N MET A 1 -12.55 11.34 38.52
CA MET A 1 -12.36 11.54 37.08
C MET A 1 -12.44 13.03 36.81
N THR A 2 -11.36 13.62 36.32
CA THR A 2 -11.31 15.06 36.03
C THR A 2 -11.97 15.35 34.67
N PRO A 3 -12.39 16.60 34.39
CA PRO A 3 -12.90 16.99 33.08
C PRO A 3 -11.89 16.73 31.94
N GLU A 4 -10.59 16.83 32.23
CA GLU A 4 -9.50 16.57 31.29
C GLU A 4 -9.41 15.06 30.94
N ASP A 5 -9.58 14.18 31.94
CA ASP A 5 -9.65 12.73 31.71
C ASP A 5 -10.85 12.36 30.82
N GLN A 6 -12.00 13.01 31.03
CA GLN A 6 -13.20 12.79 30.21
C GLN A 6 -13.01 13.22 28.76
N GLN A 7 -12.39 14.38 28.53
CA GLN A 7 -12.09 14.84 27.17
C GLN A 7 -11.13 13.89 26.45
N THR A 8 -10.09 13.44 27.15
CA THR A 8 -9.08 12.54 26.58
C THR A 8 -9.71 11.22 26.14
N ILE A 9 -10.55 10.62 26.99
CA ILE A 9 -11.26 9.39 26.65
C ILE A 9 -12.20 9.59 25.46
N VAL A 10 -12.92 10.70 25.38
CA VAL A 10 -13.82 10.99 24.25
C VAL A 10 -13.03 11.10 22.94
N ILE A 11 -11.86 11.74 22.94
CA ILE A 11 -11.00 11.87 21.77
C ILE A 11 -10.51 10.50 21.30
N TYR A 12 -9.96 9.69 22.21
CA TYR A 12 -9.47 8.34 21.86
C TYR A 12 -10.61 7.42 21.40
N ALA A 13 -11.77 7.45 22.08
CA ALA A 13 -12.93 6.66 21.70
C ALA A 13 -13.45 7.06 20.30
N ALA A 14 -13.47 8.35 19.98
CA ALA A 14 -13.85 8.84 18.66
C ALA A 14 -12.86 8.40 17.57
N ALA A 15 -11.56 8.45 17.85
CA ALA A 15 -10.52 7.98 16.92
C ALA A 15 -10.65 6.49 16.63
N ILE A 16 -10.75 5.65 17.68
CA ILE A 16 -10.92 4.20 17.51
C ILE A 16 -12.21 3.86 16.76
N ASN A 17 -13.32 4.53 17.10
CA ASN A 17 -14.58 4.28 16.41
C ASN A 17 -14.47 4.64 14.92
N THR A 18 -13.81 5.74 14.59
CA THR A 18 -13.58 6.17 13.20
C THR A 18 -12.67 5.19 12.47
N ASN A 19 -11.55 4.77 13.07
CA ASN A 19 -10.63 3.80 12.49
C ASN A 19 -11.32 2.45 12.25
N THR A 20 -12.07 1.97 13.24
CA THR A 20 -12.81 0.70 13.16
C THR A 20 -13.88 0.74 12.07
N ILE A 21 -14.65 1.84 11.98
CA ILE A 21 -15.66 2.01 10.95
C ILE A 21 -15.01 2.07 9.56
N SER A 22 -13.93 2.83 9.40
CA SER A 22 -13.19 2.92 8.13
C SER A 22 -12.62 1.56 7.71
N PHE A 23 -12.00 0.81 8.62
CA PHE A 23 -11.48 -0.53 8.38
C PHE A 23 -12.58 -1.51 7.92
N ILE A 24 -13.71 -1.55 8.63
CA ILE A 24 -14.81 -2.45 8.29
C ILE A 24 -15.47 -2.05 6.96
N LEU A 25 -15.83 -0.77 6.80
CA LEU A 25 -16.63 -0.34 5.65
C LEU A 25 -15.81 -0.18 4.38
N VAL A 26 -14.60 0.37 4.47
CA VAL A 26 -13.80 0.70 3.28
C VAL A 26 -12.89 -0.46 2.92
N GLU A 27 -12.09 -0.93 3.87
CA GLU A 27 -11.06 -1.92 3.57
C GLU A 27 -11.63 -3.33 3.39
N THR A 28 -12.48 -3.78 4.30
CA THR A 28 -13.04 -5.14 4.20
C THR A 28 -13.92 -5.29 2.97
N VAL A 29 -14.77 -4.30 2.68
CA VAL A 29 -15.62 -4.30 1.48
C VAL A 29 -14.78 -4.14 0.21
N GLY A 30 -13.82 -3.21 0.20
CA GLY A 30 -12.92 -3.00 -0.93
C GLY A 30 -12.06 -4.23 -1.24
N PHE A 31 -11.56 -4.91 -0.20
CA PHE A 31 -10.85 -6.18 -0.31
C PHE A 31 -11.77 -7.26 -0.89
N GLY A 32 -12.99 -7.43 -0.35
CA GLY A 32 -13.96 -8.39 -0.86
C GLY A 32 -14.29 -8.19 -2.35
N ALA A 33 -14.51 -6.93 -2.75
CA ALA A 33 -14.73 -6.56 -4.15
C ALA A 33 -13.51 -6.88 -5.03
N SER A 34 -12.31 -6.59 -4.53
CA SER A 34 -11.05 -6.88 -5.24
C SER A 34 -10.83 -8.38 -5.42
N VAL A 35 -11.08 -9.19 -4.39
CA VAL A 35 -11.00 -10.66 -4.45
C VAL A 35 -12.00 -11.22 -5.46
N LEU A 36 -13.24 -10.73 -5.46
CA LEU A 36 -14.23 -11.14 -6.46
C LEU A 36 -13.76 -10.82 -7.89
N GLY A 37 -13.24 -9.62 -8.11
CA GLY A 37 -12.67 -9.22 -9.40
C GLY A 37 -11.50 -10.11 -9.83
N MET A 38 -10.60 -10.46 -8.90
CA MET A 38 -9.48 -11.36 -9.14
C MET A 38 -9.94 -12.78 -9.50
N LEU A 39 -10.96 -13.32 -8.82
CA LEU A 39 -11.51 -14.64 -9.13
C LEU A 39 -12.10 -14.68 -10.54
N ILE A 40 -12.84 -13.64 -10.94
CA ILE A 40 -13.38 -13.50 -12.30
C ILE A 40 -12.22 -13.44 -13.31
N ALA A 41 -11.19 -12.63 -13.05
CA ALA A 41 -10.03 -12.53 -13.92
C ALA A 41 -9.27 -13.86 -14.06
N CYS A 42 -9.03 -14.55 -12.95
CA CYS A 42 -8.41 -15.88 -12.92
C CYS A 42 -9.23 -16.89 -13.73
N HIS A 43 -10.55 -16.92 -13.56
CA HIS A 43 -11.44 -17.80 -14.32
C HIS A 43 -11.34 -17.54 -15.84
N ILE A 44 -11.35 -16.27 -16.27
CA ILE A 44 -11.20 -15.90 -17.68
C ILE A 44 -9.83 -16.33 -18.24
N ILE A 45 -8.76 -16.20 -17.45
CA ILE A 45 -7.41 -16.54 -17.87
C ILE A 45 -7.24 -18.06 -18.03
N VAL A 46 -7.71 -18.83 -17.04
CA VAL A 46 -7.56 -20.30 -16.96
C VAL A 46 -8.45 -21.03 -17.97
N THR A 47 -9.60 -20.47 -18.34
CA THR A 47 -10.53 -21.10 -19.29
C THR A 47 -10.06 -21.14 -20.74
N LYS A 48 -8.96 -20.47 -21.10
CA LYS A 48 -8.33 -20.63 -22.44
C LYS A 48 -6.85 -20.99 -22.32
N SER A 49 -6.23 -21.38 -23.44
CA SER A 49 -4.85 -21.87 -23.45
C SER A 49 -3.86 -20.91 -22.78
N LEU A 50 -2.99 -21.47 -21.93
CA LEU A 50 -1.96 -20.77 -21.17
C LEU A 50 -0.79 -20.36 -22.08
N THR A 51 -0.89 -19.14 -22.63
CA THR A 51 0.22 -18.47 -23.35
C THR A 51 1.17 -17.79 -22.36
N HIS A 52 2.42 -17.52 -22.75
CA HIS A 52 3.40 -16.81 -21.91
C HIS A 52 2.87 -15.49 -21.29
N SER A 53 2.14 -14.68 -22.07
CA SER A 53 1.54 -13.43 -21.58
C SER A 53 0.50 -13.65 -20.47
N ARG A 54 -0.24 -14.76 -20.52
CA ARG A 54 -1.24 -15.12 -19.50
C ARG A 54 -0.61 -15.62 -18.22
N ILE A 55 0.51 -16.35 -18.33
CA ILE A 55 1.30 -16.74 -17.17
C ILE A 55 1.81 -15.50 -16.44
N ALA A 56 2.32 -14.52 -17.18
CA ALA A 56 2.76 -13.24 -16.61
C ALA A 56 1.60 -12.49 -15.93
N LEU A 57 0.42 -12.40 -16.57
CA LEU A 57 -0.76 -11.77 -15.97
C LEU A 57 -1.26 -12.52 -14.72
N LEU A 58 -1.24 -13.85 -14.73
CA LEU A 58 -1.61 -14.65 -13.57
C LEU A 58 -0.62 -14.43 -12.41
N ALA A 59 0.69 -14.35 -12.71
CA ALA A 59 1.68 -14.00 -11.71
C ALA A 59 1.44 -12.61 -11.12
N CYS A 60 1.12 -11.60 -11.96
CA CYS A 60 0.76 -10.26 -11.48
C CYS A 60 -0.47 -10.28 -10.57
N LEU A 61 -1.52 -11.03 -10.94
CA LEU A 61 -2.71 -11.20 -10.11
C LEU A 61 -2.39 -11.85 -8.76
N ILE A 62 -1.54 -12.88 -8.74
CA ILE A 62 -1.12 -13.54 -7.50
C ILE A 62 -0.33 -12.58 -6.61
N ILE A 63 0.63 -11.83 -7.16
CA ILE A 63 1.42 -10.87 -6.38
C ILE A 63 0.51 -9.75 -5.83
N THR A 64 -0.42 -9.25 -6.65
CA THR A 64 -1.40 -8.24 -6.20
C THR A 64 -2.28 -8.80 -5.08
N PHE A 65 -2.74 -10.04 -5.19
CA PHE A 65 -3.53 -10.69 -4.14
C PHE A 65 -2.73 -10.81 -2.82
N ILE A 66 -1.46 -11.20 -2.90
CA ILE A 66 -0.56 -11.28 -1.74
C ILE A 66 -0.39 -9.88 -1.11
N ALA A 67 -0.13 -8.85 -1.91
CA ALA A 67 0.03 -7.47 -1.42
C ALA A 67 -1.25 -6.95 -0.75
N LEU A 68 -2.43 -7.14 -1.36
CA LEU A 68 -3.70 -6.75 -0.76
C LEU A 68 -3.98 -7.51 0.55
N THR A 69 -3.69 -8.80 0.58
CA THR A 69 -3.87 -9.62 1.79
C THR A 69 -2.94 -9.15 2.90
N TRP A 70 -1.68 -8.84 2.57
CA TRP A 70 -0.73 -8.26 3.51
C TRP A 70 -1.24 -6.94 4.09
N SER A 71 -1.68 -6.01 3.24
CA SER A 71 -2.21 -4.72 3.68
C SER A 71 -3.37 -4.88 4.66
N MET A 72 -4.32 -5.77 4.33
CA MET A 72 -5.48 -6.04 5.18
C MET A 72 -5.08 -6.65 6.54
N LEU A 73 -4.06 -7.51 6.57
CA LEU A 73 -3.56 -8.08 7.82
C LEU A 73 -2.86 -7.03 8.70
N CYS A 74 -2.08 -6.13 8.10
CA CYS A 74 -1.43 -5.04 8.83
C CYS A 74 -2.45 -4.09 9.46
N GLU A 75 -3.44 -3.65 8.70
CA GLU A 75 -4.49 -2.74 9.18
C GLU A 75 -5.41 -3.39 10.23
N GLY A 76 -5.76 -4.66 10.01
CA GLY A 76 -6.54 -5.43 10.98
C GLY A 76 -5.79 -5.64 12.30
N ALA A 77 -4.49 -5.94 12.23
CA ALA A 77 -3.65 -6.05 13.42
C ALA A 77 -3.48 -4.71 14.14
N PHE A 78 -3.30 -3.62 13.39
CA PHE A 78 -3.21 -2.25 13.93
C PHE A 78 -4.48 -1.90 14.72
N THR A 79 -5.65 -2.02 14.09
CA THR A 79 -6.95 -1.73 14.71
C THR A 79 -7.19 -2.60 15.96
N LEU A 80 -6.82 -3.88 15.91
CA LEU A 80 -6.99 -4.80 17.04
C LEU A 80 -6.10 -4.43 18.23
N ILE A 81 -4.84 -4.01 17.98
CA ILE A 81 -3.93 -3.56 19.03
C ILE A 81 -4.46 -2.30 19.71
N GLU A 82 -4.94 -1.32 18.93
CA GLU A 82 -5.52 -0.08 19.48
C GLU A 82 -6.72 -0.39 20.40
N VAL A 83 -7.63 -1.25 19.94
CA VAL A 83 -8.82 -1.66 20.72
C VAL A 83 -8.41 -2.45 21.96
N GLN A 84 -7.42 -3.35 21.86
CA GLN A 84 -6.96 -4.16 22.99
C GLN A 84 -6.35 -3.31 24.10
N VAL A 85 -5.50 -2.33 23.76
CA VAL A 85 -4.91 -1.43 24.76
C VAL A 85 -6.00 -0.64 25.47
N LEU A 86 -6.99 -0.13 24.74
CA LEU A 86 -8.08 0.65 25.34
C LEU A 86 -9.03 -0.19 26.21
N LEU A 87 -9.35 -1.42 25.79
CA LEU A 87 -10.25 -2.32 26.54
C LEU A 87 -9.61 -2.95 27.78
N MET A 88 -8.31 -3.24 27.78
CA MET A 88 -7.61 -3.83 28.94
C MET A 88 -7.53 -2.88 30.14
N GLN A 89 -7.89 -1.61 29.98
CA GLN A 89 -7.72 -0.56 30.99
C GLN A 89 -9.01 0.04 31.56
N ILE A 90 -10.16 -0.62 31.43
CA ILE A 90 -11.28 -0.40 32.36
C ILE A 90 -10.94 -1.05 33.73
N LYS A 91 -9.77 -0.70 34.29
CA LYS A 91 -9.30 -1.06 35.63
C LYS A 91 -8.83 0.22 36.33
N PRO A 92 -9.50 0.67 37.40
CA PRO A 92 -9.59 2.10 37.73
C PRO A 92 -8.41 2.74 38.50
N ASP A 93 -7.23 2.14 38.59
CA ASP A 93 -6.30 2.47 39.70
C ASP A 93 -5.01 3.25 39.38
N ILE A 94 -4.79 3.77 38.16
CA ILE A 94 -3.55 4.53 37.86
C ILE A 94 -3.83 5.83 37.11
N GLN A 95 -3.76 6.95 37.83
CA GLN A 95 -3.78 8.30 37.26
C GLN A 95 -2.48 8.53 36.45
N GLY A 96 -2.61 8.87 35.16
CA GLY A 96 -1.49 8.98 34.20
C GLY A 96 -1.20 7.71 33.37
N GLY A 97 -1.89 6.59 33.63
CA GLY A 97 -1.74 5.35 32.87
C GLY A 97 -2.39 5.36 31.48
N LEU A 98 -3.05 6.44 31.05
CA LEU A 98 -3.60 6.50 29.68
C LEU A 98 -2.55 6.97 28.67
N GLU A 99 -1.73 7.96 29.03
CA GLU A 99 -0.65 8.47 28.17
C GLU A 99 0.49 7.47 28.02
N ALA A 100 0.95 6.86 29.12
CA ALA A 100 2.00 5.85 29.06
C ALA A 100 1.58 4.63 28.23
N GLU A 101 0.30 4.27 28.23
CA GLU A 101 -0.23 3.13 27.50
C GLU A 101 -0.56 3.46 26.05
N ALA A 102 -0.97 4.70 25.75
CA ALA A 102 -0.99 5.20 24.37
C ALA A 102 0.41 5.10 23.75
N GLN A 103 1.47 5.44 24.49
CA GLN A 103 2.85 5.25 24.04
C GLN A 103 3.22 3.77 23.86
N ILE A 104 2.72 2.86 24.70
CA ILE A 104 2.92 1.41 24.52
C ILE A 104 2.19 0.89 23.28
N SER A 105 0.95 1.35 23.04
CA SER A 105 0.16 1.01 21.85
C SER A 105 0.88 1.46 20.59
N ILE A 106 1.29 2.74 20.54
CA ILE A 106 2.07 3.32 19.44
C ILE A 106 3.34 2.47 19.22
N LYS A 107 4.10 2.19 20.27
CA LYS A 107 5.33 1.40 20.15
C LYS A 107 5.09 -0.02 19.60
N LYS A 108 3.97 -0.65 19.95
CA LYS A 108 3.58 -1.97 19.42
C LYS A 108 3.04 -1.91 17.99
N SER A 109 2.46 -0.79 17.59
CA SER A 109 1.87 -0.60 16.27
C SER A 109 2.89 -0.13 15.22
N LEU A 110 3.99 0.50 15.63
CA LEU A 110 5.07 0.98 14.73
C LEU A 110 5.52 -0.07 13.69
N PRO A 111 5.77 -1.35 14.04
CA PRO A 111 6.18 -2.34 13.03
C PRO A 111 5.13 -2.57 11.94
N PHE A 112 3.84 -2.47 12.27
CA PHE A 112 2.75 -2.66 11.31
C PHE A 112 2.63 -1.47 10.36
N GLN A 113 2.82 -0.25 10.86
CA GLN A 113 2.89 0.97 10.03
C GLN A 113 4.07 0.90 9.06
N SER A 114 5.25 0.49 9.54
CA SER A 114 6.43 0.23 8.71
C SER A 114 6.19 -0.81 7.62
N MET A 115 5.42 -1.87 7.92
CA MET A 115 5.12 -2.92 6.96
C MET A 115 4.05 -2.53 5.94
N GLN A 116 3.31 -1.44 6.15
CA GLN A 116 2.16 -1.06 5.33
C GLN A 116 2.55 -0.36 4.02
N THR A 117 3.69 0.33 3.98
CA THR A 117 4.17 1.05 2.79
C THR A 117 4.56 0.08 1.66
N TRP A 118 5.05 -1.11 2.02
CA TRP A 118 5.50 -2.12 1.08
C TRP A 118 4.40 -2.68 0.14
N PRO A 119 3.23 -3.14 0.63
CA PRO A 119 2.12 -3.52 -0.23
C PRO A 119 1.71 -2.47 -1.27
N PHE A 120 1.75 -1.20 -0.87
CA PHE A 120 1.37 -0.08 -1.72
C PHE A 120 2.40 0.10 -2.85
N ALA A 121 3.68 0.15 -2.52
CA ALA A 121 4.76 0.23 -3.51
C ALA A 121 4.75 -0.96 -4.48
N ILE A 122 4.53 -2.19 -3.98
CA ILE A 122 4.39 -3.38 -4.85
C ILE A 122 3.24 -3.21 -5.84
N SER A 123 2.11 -2.65 -5.40
CA SER A 123 0.94 -2.44 -6.24
C SER A 123 1.20 -1.39 -7.33
N ILE A 124 1.89 -0.30 -7.00
CA ILE A 124 2.27 0.72 -7.99
C ILE A 124 3.26 0.14 -9.01
N ILE A 125 4.34 -0.50 -8.55
CA ILE A 125 5.35 -1.11 -9.43
C ILE A 125 4.70 -2.12 -10.39
N LEU A 126 3.77 -2.95 -9.91
CA LEU A 126 3.06 -3.91 -10.76
C LEU A 126 2.18 -3.23 -11.80
N SER A 127 1.47 -2.17 -11.41
CA SER A 127 0.65 -1.38 -12.34
C SER A 127 1.52 -0.83 -13.47
N ASP A 128 2.64 -0.20 -13.12
CA ASP A 128 3.55 0.43 -14.07
C ASP A 128 4.22 -0.61 -14.97
N LEU A 129 4.61 -1.75 -14.39
CA LEU A 129 5.16 -2.88 -15.13
C LEU A 129 4.17 -3.39 -16.18
N ILE A 130 2.87 -3.47 -15.88
CA ILE A 130 1.86 -3.94 -16.84
C ILE A 130 1.75 -2.96 -18.01
N VAL A 131 1.78 -1.65 -17.76
CA VAL A 131 1.70 -0.62 -18.82
C VAL A 131 2.97 -0.63 -19.67
N VAL A 132 4.14 -0.66 -19.03
CA VAL A 132 5.45 -0.74 -19.71
C VAL A 132 5.56 -2.03 -20.52
N TRP A 133 5.12 -3.16 -19.98
CA TRP A 133 5.09 -4.44 -20.69
C TRP A 133 4.22 -4.38 -21.96
N ARG A 134 3.06 -3.72 -21.89
CA ARG A 134 2.21 -3.50 -23.07
C ARG A 134 2.92 -2.66 -24.12
N ALA A 135 3.51 -1.53 -23.74
CA ALA A 135 4.30 -0.71 -24.66
C ALA A 135 5.45 -1.51 -25.27
N TRP A 136 6.20 -2.25 -24.44
CA TRP A 136 7.29 -3.11 -24.87
C TRP A 136 6.90 -4.12 -25.95
N SER A 137 5.72 -4.74 -25.79
CA SER A 137 5.22 -5.73 -26.74
C SER A 137 4.97 -5.17 -28.14
N LEU A 138 4.72 -3.86 -28.28
CA LEU A 138 4.52 -3.19 -29.57
C LEU A 138 5.85 -2.83 -30.26
N PHE A 139 6.89 -2.54 -29.49
CA PHE A 139 8.20 -2.12 -30.00
C PHE A 139 9.22 -3.27 -30.06
N GLN A 140 8.77 -4.48 -30.41
CA GLN A 140 9.59 -5.70 -30.47
C GLN A 140 10.91 -5.52 -31.27
N GLN A 141 10.88 -4.70 -32.32
CA GLN A 141 11.99 -4.54 -33.27
C GLN A 141 12.88 -3.33 -32.99
N GLU A 142 12.42 -2.35 -32.21
CA GLU A 142 13.14 -1.09 -31.97
C GLU A 142 13.87 -1.14 -30.62
N ARG A 143 15.18 -1.45 -30.68
CA ARG A 143 16.02 -1.63 -29.48
C ARG A 143 16.12 -0.39 -28.59
N LEU A 144 16.03 0.81 -29.17
CA LEU A 144 16.13 2.08 -28.43
C LEU A 144 14.94 2.28 -27.48
N TRP A 145 13.71 2.10 -27.95
CA TRP A 145 12.52 2.26 -27.10
C TRP A 145 12.44 1.21 -26.00
N LYS A 146 12.88 -0.03 -26.29
CA LYS A 146 13.02 -1.05 -25.25
C LYS A 146 14.01 -0.61 -24.18
N ALA A 147 15.20 -0.13 -24.56
CA ALA A 147 16.18 0.34 -23.59
C ALA A 147 15.67 1.52 -22.75
N ALA A 148 14.97 2.47 -23.38
CA ALA A 148 14.35 3.60 -22.67
C ALA A 148 13.28 3.14 -21.68
N LEU A 149 12.38 2.24 -22.08
CA LEU A 149 11.35 1.67 -21.22
C LEU A 149 11.94 0.87 -20.06
N THR A 150 13.00 0.07 -20.28
CA THR A 150 13.70 -0.63 -19.18
C THR A 150 14.29 0.37 -18.21
N LEU A 151 14.98 1.40 -18.71
CA LEU A 151 15.64 2.40 -17.86
C LEU A 151 14.62 3.12 -16.99
N LEU A 152 13.49 3.55 -17.56
CA LEU A 152 12.41 4.18 -16.84
C LEU A 152 11.84 3.27 -15.75
N MET A 153 11.61 1.98 -16.06
CA MET A 153 11.13 1.02 -15.07
C MET A 153 12.14 0.79 -13.94
N ILE A 154 13.43 0.74 -14.23
CA ILE A 154 14.49 0.59 -13.21
C ILE A 154 14.51 1.81 -12.28
N ILE A 155 14.38 3.01 -12.84
CA ILE A 155 14.34 4.25 -12.05
C ILE A 155 13.11 4.28 -11.16
N ASP A 156 11.93 3.97 -11.70
CA ASP A 156 10.67 3.92 -10.95
C ASP A 156 10.75 2.93 -9.78
N VAL A 157 11.15 1.68 -10.04
CA VAL A 157 11.34 0.67 -8.99
C VAL A 157 12.35 1.13 -7.93
N GLY A 158 13.46 1.75 -8.37
CA GLY A 158 14.48 2.25 -7.46
C GLY A 158 13.96 3.34 -6.53
N ILE A 159 13.16 4.27 -7.05
CA ILE A 159 12.56 5.36 -6.27
C ILE A 159 11.51 4.80 -5.31
N GLN A 160 10.64 3.91 -5.75
CA GLN A 160 9.62 3.28 -4.89
C GLN A 160 10.24 2.48 -3.73
N ILE A 161 11.34 1.77 -3.98
CA ILE A 161 12.06 1.06 -2.92
C ILE A 161 12.74 2.04 -1.96
N ALA A 162 13.36 3.11 -2.49
CA ALA A 162 13.98 4.13 -1.65
C ALA A 162 12.96 4.81 -0.73
N ASP A 163 11.75 5.08 -1.24
CA ASP A 163 10.62 5.65 -0.52
C ASP A 163 10.23 4.77 0.67
N CYS A 164 9.95 3.49 0.40
CA CYS A 164 9.64 2.51 1.45
C CYS A 164 10.75 2.38 2.50
N ILE A 165 12.02 2.50 2.10
CA ILE A 165 13.14 2.43 3.05
C ILE A 165 13.20 3.69 3.91
N LEU A 166 13.02 4.88 3.33
CA LEU A 166 13.01 6.13 4.09
C LEU A 166 11.83 6.18 5.05
N ASP A 167 10.63 5.78 4.64
CA ASP A 167 9.47 5.68 5.55
C ASP A 167 9.77 4.80 6.76
N ASN A 168 10.48 3.69 6.55
CA ASN A 168 10.88 2.79 7.62
C ASN A 168 11.94 3.36 8.56
N ILE A 169 12.69 4.36 8.11
CA ILE A 169 13.69 5.09 8.90
C ILE A 169 13.01 6.27 9.62
N ASP A 170 12.17 7.03 8.93
CA ASP A 170 11.45 8.21 9.46
C ASP A 170 10.39 7.81 10.51
N ILE A 171 9.78 6.63 10.39
CA ILE A 171 8.96 6.06 11.47
C ILE A 171 9.78 5.81 12.76
N LYS A 172 11.10 5.61 12.65
CA LYS A 172 12.01 5.40 13.79
C LYS A 172 12.65 6.70 14.30
N VAL A 173 12.81 7.68 13.42
CA VAL A 173 13.44 8.98 13.67
C VAL A 173 12.41 10.01 13.30
N LEU A 174 11.73 10.60 14.29
CA LEU A 174 10.62 11.57 14.18
C LEU A 174 10.98 12.85 13.37
N GLU A 175 11.40 12.72 12.12
CA GLU A 175 11.77 13.76 11.17
C GLU A 175 10.76 13.74 10.01
N LEU A 176 9.92 14.76 9.98
CA LEU A 176 8.74 14.85 9.10
C LEU A 176 9.02 15.44 7.71
N ALA A 177 10.25 15.83 7.40
CA ALA A 177 10.55 16.66 6.23
C ALA A 177 11.14 15.89 5.03
N SER A 178 11.85 14.78 5.25
CA SER A 178 12.47 13.98 4.19
C SER A 178 11.47 13.09 3.46
N SER A 179 10.58 12.38 4.17
CA SER A 179 9.60 11.47 3.55
C SER A 179 8.73 12.20 2.52
N VAL A 180 8.19 13.38 2.87
CA VAL A 180 7.18 14.09 2.06
C VAL A 180 7.67 14.41 0.63
N ILE A 181 8.96 14.69 0.47
CA ILE A 181 9.54 14.98 -0.86
C ILE A 181 9.61 13.70 -1.69
N LEU A 182 10.01 12.59 -1.07
CA LEU A 182 10.17 11.32 -1.75
C LEU A 182 8.81 10.67 -2.06
N ASP A 183 7.83 10.80 -1.16
CA ASP A 183 6.43 10.40 -1.35
C ASP A 183 5.83 11.05 -2.60
N TRP A 184 6.06 12.36 -2.77
CA TRP A 184 5.57 13.07 -3.95
C TRP A 184 6.35 12.70 -5.21
N LEU A 185 7.67 12.52 -5.08
CA LEU A 185 8.52 12.14 -6.20
C LEU A 185 8.18 10.75 -6.73
N SER A 186 7.92 9.78 -5.85
CA SER A 186 7.58 8.40 -6.21
C SER A 186 6.27 8.36 -7.01
N LEU A 187 5.26 9.11 -6.58
CA LEU A 187 4.00 9.30 -7.31
C LEU A 187 4.21 9.97 -8.68
N VAL A 188 4.99 11.06 -8.73
CA VAL A 188 5.24 11.79 -9.99
C VAL A 188 6.01 10.95 -10.99
N VAL A 189 7.01 10.20 -10.55
CA VAL A 189 7.82 9.34 -11.43
C VAL A 189 6.97 8.22 -12.01
N SER A 190 6.20 7.50 -11.18
CA SER A 190 5.26 6.48 -11.64
C SER A 190 4.28 7.02 -12.68
N LEU A 191 3.72 8.21 -12.42
CA LEU A 191 2.82 8.90 -13.34
C LEU A 191 3.51 9.21 -14.69
N VAL A 192 4.75 9.69 -14.66
CA VAL A 192 5.55 9.99 -15.87
C VAL A 192 5.85 8.72 -16.66
N VAL A 193 6.22 7.62 -16.00
CA VAL A 193 6.47 6.33 -16.65
C VAL A 193 5.21 5.83 -17.36
N ASN A 194 4.06 5.87 -16.67
CA ASN A 194 2.78 5.47 -17.24
C ASN A 194 2.34 6.36 -18.41
N MET A 195 2.46 7.68 -18.27
CA MET A 195 2.14 8.62 -19.35
C MET A 195 3.03 8.37 -20.56
N PHE A 196 4.33 8.18 -20.36
CA PHE A 196 5.29 7.93 -21.44
C PHE A 196 5.00 6.62 -22.17
N ALA A 197 4.79 5.53 -21.42
CA ALA A 197 4.45 4.23 -22.00
C ALA A 197 3.10 4.28 -22.76
N THR A 198 2.11 4.97 -22.20
CA THR A 198 0.81 5.16 -22.85
C THR A 198 0.92 6.01 -24.12
N ALA A 199 1.71 7.08 -24.11
CA ALA A 199 1.98 7.91 -25.28
C ALA A 199 2.67 7.12 -26.40
N LEU A 200 3.62 6.25 -26.06
CA LEU A 200 4.27 5.36 -27.02
C LEU A 200 3.29 4.34 -27.64
N ILE A 201 2.38 3.79 -26.84
CA ILE A 201 1.31 2.92 -27.33
C ILE A 201 0.43 3.68 -28.33
N ALA A 202 0.01 4.91 -27.97
CA ALA A 202 -0.82 5.75 -28.82
C ALA A 202 -0.13 6.12 -30.14
N TRP A 203 1.16 6.50 -30.07
CA TRP A 203 1.98 6.82 -31.25
C TRP A 203 2.09 5.64 -32.21
N LYS A 204 2.31 4.42 -31.71
CA LYS A 204 2.48 3.24 -32.58
C LYS A 204 1.16 2.75 -33.19
N ALA A 205 0.03 3.08 -32.56
CA ALA A 205 -1.30 2.69 -33.01
C ALA A 205 -1.88 3.61 -34.11
N TRP A 206 -1.32 4.81 -34.27
CA TRP A 206 -1.65 5.77 -35.33
C TRP A 206 -0.60 5.76 -36.45
#